data_AF-A0A0B3BGD1-F1
#
_entry.id   AF-A0A0B3BGD1-F1
#
_cell.length_a   1.000
_cell.length_b   1.000
_cell.length_c   1.000
_cell.angle_alpha   90.00
_cell.angle_beta   90.00
_cell.angle_gamma   90.00
#
_symmetry.space_group_name_H-M   'P 1'
#
loop_
_entity.id
_entity.type
_entity.pdbx_description
1 polymer ?
#
loop_
_entity_poly.entity_id
_entity_poly.type
_entity_poly.pdbx_seq_one_letter_code
_entity_poly.pdbx_strand_id
1 'polypeptide(L)' 'MNVNKAALKELLIKKFNGNYNKMAKALNVSPAQLYRILESNSNAGAKFLGKLIVYCKNNGIDYDKLILLPDVLTVVNEKE' A
#
# COMPACT_ATOMS: atom_id res chain seq x y z
N MET A 1 0.95 -6.72 9.13
CA MET A 1 0.08 -5.94 8.22
C MET A 1 0.37 -6.40 6.81
N ASN A 2 -0.66 -6.75 6.05
CA ASN A 2 -0.51 -7.15 4.67
C ASN A 2 -0.85 -5.98 3.76
N VAL A 3 -0.20 -5.91 2.59
CA VAL A 3 -0.57 -4.96 1.55
C VAL A 3 -1.35 -5.70 0.50
N ASN A 4 -2.40 -5.08 -0.03
CA ASN A 4 -3.13 -5.63 -1.15
C ASN A 4 -2.26 -5.49 -2.40
N LYS A 5 -1.53 -6.54 -2.77
CA LYS A 5 -0.64 -6.53 -3.94
C LYS A 5 -1.39 -6.26 -5.24
N ALA A 6 -2.64 -6.73 -5.36
CA ALA A 6 -3.47 -6.48 -6.54
C ALA A 6 -3.81 -4.99 -6.65
N ALA A 7 -4.31 -4.37 -5.58
CA ALA A 7 -4.57 -2.94 -5.56
C ALA A 7 -3.29 -2.11 -5.75
N LEU A 8 -2.16 -2.56 -5.22
CA LEU A 8 -0.86 -1.91 -5.41
C LEU A 8 -0.39 -1.98 -6.88
N LYS A 9 -0.59 -3.12 -7.56
CA LYS A 9 -0.35 -3.27 -9.01
C LYS A 9 -1.31 -2.40 -9.84
N GLU A 10 -2.58 -2.32 -9.47
CA GLU A 10 -3.52 -1.41 -10.13
C GLU A 10 -3.11 0.05 -9.99
N LEU A 11 -2.67 0.46 -8.80
CA LEU A 11 -2.15 1.81 -8.57
C LEU A 11 -0.92 2.08 -9.44
N LEU A 12 0.00 1.12 -9.51
CA LEU A 12 1.18 1.19 -10.37
C LEU A 12 0.81 1.40 -11.84
N ILE A 13 -0.19 0.67 -12.34
CA ILE A 13 -0.64 0.81 -13.73
C ILE A 13 -1.37 2.13 -13.94
N LYS A 14 -2.38 2.45 -13.11
CA LYS A 14 -3.25 3.64 -13.26
C LYS A 14 -2.53 4.96 -13.05
N LYS A 15 -1.60 5.06 -12.10
CA LYS A 15 -0.91 6.33 -11.76
C LYS A 15 0.52 6.41 -12.29
N PHE A 16 1.20 5.28 -12.44
CA PHE A 16 2.61 5.25 -12.83
C PHE A 16 2.85 4.57 -14.18
N ASN A 17 1.79 4.19 -14.90
CA ASN A 17 1.87 3.54 -16.21
C ASN A 17 2.72 2.27 -16.20
N GLY A 18 2.67 1.51 -15.10
CA GLY A 18 3.48 0.30 -14.90
C GLY A 18 4.93 0.54 -14.46
N ASN A 19 5.34 1.79 -14.24
CA ASN A 19 6.74 2.13 -13.97
C ASN A 19 7.09 2.08 -12.47
N TYR A 20 7.73 0.97 -12.06
CA TYR A 20 8.16 0.74 -10.68
C TYR A 20 9.10 1.83 -10.15
N ASN A 21 9.99 2.37 -10.98
CA ASN A 21 10.93 3.42 -10.55
C ASN A 21 10.19 4.72 -10.22
N LYS A 22 9.17 5.09 -11.01
CA LYS A 22 8.36 6.28 -10.74
C LYS A 22 7.59 6.13 -9.44
N MET A 23 6.98 4.97 -9.22
CA MET A 23 6.26 4.67 -7.98
C MET A 23 7.19 4.66 -6.77
N ALA A 24 8.36 4.04 -6.88
CA ALA A 24 9.35 4.00 -5.81
C ALA A 24 9.84 5.41 -5.44
N LYS A 25 10.09 6.26 -6.45
CA LYS A 25 10.47 7.67 -6.23
C LYS A 25 9.35 8.47 -5.55
N ALA A 26 8.11 8.27 -5.96
CA ALA A 26 6.95 8.94 -5.37
C ALA A 26 6.69 8.51 -3.92
N LEU A 27 6.89 7.23 -3.62
CA LEU A 27 6.80 6.66 -2.27
C LEU A 27 8.06 6.88 -1.43
N ASN A 28 9.12 7.44 -2.01
CA ASN A 28 10.43 7.61 -1.39
C ASN A 28 10.98 6.27 -0.83
N VAL A 29 10.89 5.20 -1.62
CA VAL A 29 11.40 3.85 -1.31
C VAL A 29 12.34 3.38 -2.41
N SER A 30 13.13 2.35 -2.16
CA SER A 30 13.99 1.79 -3.22
C SER A 30 13.16 0.94 -4.19
N PRO A 31 13.47 0.97 -5.50
CA PRO A 31 12.80 0.11 -6.48
C PRO A 31 12.92 -1.38 -6.13
N ALA A 32 14.06 -1.79 -5.56
CA ALA A 32 14.27 -3.16 -5.08
C ALA A 32 13.33 -3.54 -3.93
N GLN A 33 13.07 -2.61 -3.00
CA GLN A 33 12.11 -2.84 -1.92
C GLN A 33 10.68 -2.96 -2.48
N LEU A 34 10.30 -2.08 -3.41
CA LEU A 34 8.99 -2.11 -4.05
C LEU A 34 8.79 -3.42 -4.84
N TYR A 35 9.80 -3.82 -5.62
CA TYR A 35 9.78 -5.07 -6.39
C TYR A 35 9.68 -6.30 -5.47
N ARG A 36 10.45 -6.33 -4.37
CA ARG A 36 10.34 -7.41 -3.38
C ARG A 36 8.94 -7.51 -2.75
N ILE A 37 8.28 -6.39 -2.48
CA ILE A 37 6.93 -6.39 -1.88
C ILE A 37 5.87 -6.87 -2.89
N LEU A 38 6.02 -6.47 -4.16
CA LEU A 38 5.07 -6.81 -5.24
C LEU A 38 5.24 -8.24 -5.74
N GLU A 39 6.47 -8.71 -5.86
CA GLU A 39 6.81 -9.97 -6.53
C GLU A 39 7.15 -11.10 -5.54
N SER A 40 7.76 -10.77 -4.40
CA SER A 40 8.06 -11.78 -3.39
C SER A 40 6.88 -11.99 -2.45
N ASN A 41 6.88 -13.11 -1.72
CA ASN A 41 5.92 -13.38 -0.66
C ASN A 41 6.23 -12.62 0.65
N SER A 42 6.98 -11.51 0.53
CA SER A 42 7.42 -10.68 1.65
C SER A 42 6.33 -9.71 2.06
N ASN A 43 6.06 -9.63 3.37
CA ASN A 43 5.13 -8.66 3.91
C ASN A 43 5.69 -7.24 3.80
N ALA A 44 4.82 -6.29 3.46
CA ALA A 44 5.16 -4.88 3.51
C ALA A 44 5.37 -4.46 4.97
N GLY A 45 6.58 -4.07 5.33
CA GLY A 45 6.87 -3.55 6.66
C GLY A 45 6.09 -2.27 6.96
N ALA A 46 5.84 -1.99 8.25
CA ALA A 46 5.10 -0.80 8.70
C ALA A 46 5.65 0.52 8.11
N LYS A 47 6.97 0.62 7.90
CA LYS A 47 7.61 1.79 7.24
C LYS A 47 7.14 2.01 5.81
N PHE A 48 6.96 0.94 5.03
CA PHE A 48 6.47 1.04 3.65
C PHE A 48 4.99 1.44 3.64
N LEU A 49 4.19 0.81 4.49
CA LEU A 49 2.76 1.13 4.63
C LEU A 49 2.56 2.58 5.04
N GLY A 50 3.31 3.10 6.02
CA GLY A 50 3.25 4.50 6.42
C GLY A 50 3.53 5.45 5.26
N LYS A 51 4.58 5.18 4.46
CA LYS A 51 4.90 5.97 3.26
C LYS A 51 3.80 5.89 2.19
N LEU A 52 3.20 4.71 2.00
CA LEU A 52 2.08 4.51 1.09
C LEU A 52 0.84 5.30 1.52
N ILE A 53 0.48 5.25 2.81
CA ILE A 53 -0.64 6.04 3.36
C ILE A 53 -0.40 7.54 3.14
N VAL A 54 0.80 8.03 3.48
CA VAL A 54 1.14 9.45 3.32
C VAL A 54 1.04 9.86 1.84
N TYR A 55 1.58 9.05 0.94
CA TYR A 55 1.46 9.29 -0.50
C TYR A 55 -0.01 9.34 -0.94
N CYS A 56 -0.81 8.37 -0.52
CA CYS A 56 -2.23 8.32 -0.86
C CYS A 56 -3.00 9.52 -0.31
N LYS A 57 -2.79 9.90 0.95
CA LYS A 57 -3.39 11.10 1.57
C LYS A 57 -3.02 12.37 0.80
N ASN A 58 -1.76 12.54 0.43
CA ASN A 58 -1.29 13.71 -0.33
C ASN A 58 -1.86 13.78 -1.75
N ASN A 59 -2.29 12.65 -2.31
CA ASN A 59 -2.85 12.57 -3.67
C ASN A 59 -4.37 12.37 -3.69
N GLY A 60 -5.05 12.42 -2.54
CA GLY A 60 -6.49 12.17 -2.43
C GLY A 60 -6.90 10.76 -2.85
N ILE A 61 -6.00 9.78 -2.72
CA ILE A 61 -6.22 8.38 -3.10
C ILE A 61 -6.71 7.62 -1.88
N ASP A 62 -7.76 6.84 -2.07
CA ASP A 62 -8.30 5.96 -1.05
C ASP A 62 -7.33 4.79 -0.78
N TYR A 63 -6.67 4.80 0.37
CA TYR A 63 -5.69 3.78 0.76
C TYR A 63 -6.30 2.59 1.49
N ASP A 64 -7.60 2.63 1.79
CA ASP A 64 -8.30 1.57 2.52
C ASP A 64 -8.23 0.25 1.72
N LYS A 65 -8.38 0.36 0.40
CA LYS A 65 -8.25 -0.78 -0.55
C LYS A 65 -6.82 -1.30 -0.71
N LEU A 66 -5.81 -0.50 -0.33
CA LEU A 66 -4.39 -0.83 -0.47
C LEU A 66 -3.84 -1.58 0.75
N ILE A 67 -4.44 -1.40 1.92
CA ILE A 67 -3.95 -1.95 3.18
C ILE A 67 -4.89 -3.02 3.65
N LEU A 68 -4.42 -4.27 3.60
CA LEU A 68 -5.12 -5.37 4.23
C LEU A 68 -4.76 -5.32 5.71
N LEU A 69 -5.60 -4.60 6.46
CA LEU A 69 -5.66 -4.78 7.91
C LEU A 69 -5.93 -6.27 8.17
N PRO A 70 -5.16 -6.93 9.05
CA PRO A 70 -5.54 -8.27 9.48
C PRO A 70 -6.97 -8.17 10.03
N ASP A 71 -7.85 -9.02 9.51
CA ASP A 71 -9.23 -9.15 9.96
C ASP A 71 -9.21 -9.46 11.45
N VAL A 72 -9.43 -8.46 12.30
CA VAL A 72 -9.94 -8.61 13.66
C VAL A 72 -10.23 -7.21 14.21
N LEU A 73 -11.51 -6.89 14.38
CA LEU A 73 -12.10 -6.45 15.64
C LEU A 73 -13.62 -6.55 15.45
N THR A 74 -14.25 -7.56 16.06
CA THR A 74 -15.70 -7.57 16.31
C THR A 74 -16.13 -6.19 16.78
N VAL A 75 -17.07 -5.60 16.06
CA VAL A 75 -17.82 -4.39 16.40
C VAL A 75 -17.95 -4.20 17.92
N VAL A 76 -17.22 -3.25 18.48
CA VAL A 76 -17.53 -2.69 19.81
C VAL A 76 -17.89 -1.23 19.60
N ASN A 77 -19.14 -1.01 19.17
CA ASN A 77 -19.86 0.19 19.55
C ASN A 77 -21.38 -0.02 19.45
N GLU A 78 -21.91 -1.01 20.16
CA GLU A 78 -23.29 -0.90 20.67
C GLU A 78 -23.21 -0.10 21.97
N LYS A 79 -23.39 1.23 21.83
CA LYS A 79 -23.87 2.05 22.95
C LYS A 79 -25.38 1.92 22.96
N GLU A 80 -25.90 1.08 23.83
CA GLU A 80 -27.25 1.21 24.41
C GLU A 80 -27.14 1.37 25.92
#